data_AF-A0AAW1CNE5-F1
#
_entry.id   AF-A0AAW1CNE5-F1
#
_cell.length_a   1.000
_cell.length_b   1.000
_cell.length_c   1.000
_cell.angle_alpha   90.00
_cell.angle_beta   90.00
_cell.angle_gamma   90.00
#
_symmetry.space_group_name_H-M   'P 1'
#
loop_
_entity.id
_entity.type
_entity.pdbx_description
1 polymer ?
#
loop_
_entity_poly.entity_id
_entity_poly.type
_entity_poly.pdbx_seq_one_letter_code
_entity_poly.pdbx_strand_id
1 'polypeptide(L)'
;MNEQNPVDNDGLRSNAFGTKYEEIPVSMLTDIITDQHVQFMNAEEATLEELADVIDLIKAKDLKKLAFGCKNGPGIMKPGVNTLAKARLEQKEVVYTEFVLEKLCFVIGLKVRRNLKELFLQNLPITLWVPSLRMNRAIYLRKLSLRYCRLSDYGCKSLFGNISPSITHIDLTGNGITSKGTLFICDAIKVQNAYTLFDTNLKAIQYLCLNNNPIGNEGLGYLVDALFSDFSVKSIEVRNCNIDELKESLILAVVNTSLEVFDIRSNPIKNKKQVNKLIKLIQKNNPPRAATFKWSSGVQLFEDEDEKEPK
;
A
#
# COMPACT_ATOMS: atom_id res chain seq x y z
N MET A 1 24.97 16.73 -41.67
CA MET A 1 23.67 16.88 -41.02
C MET A 1 23.15 15.49 -40.72
N ASN A 2 23.21 15.09 -39.46
CA ASN A 2 22.33 14.11 -38.82
C ASN A 2 22.77 14.02 -37.35
N GLU A 3 22.06 14.75 -36.51
CA GLU A 3 22.07 14.58 -35.05
C GLU A 3 21.37 13.26 -34.73
N GLN A 4 22.06 12.36 -34.04
CA GLN A 4 21.43 11.22 -33.38
C GLN A 4 21.41 11.50 -31.88
N ASN A 5 20.23 11.84 -31.36
CA ASN A 5 19.94 11.76 -29.93
C ASN A 5 19.95 10.29 -29.48
N PRO A 6 20.53 9.95 -28.33
CA PRO A 6 20.28 8.65 -27.71
C PRO A 6 18.88 8.66 -27.07
N VAL A 7 18.11 7.64 -27.41
CA VAL A 7 16.82 7.31 -26.82
C VAL A 7 17.06 6.83 -25.39
N ASP A 8 16.55 7.58 -24.41
CA ASP A 8 16.41 7.12 -23.04
C ASP A 8 15.51 5.87 -23.03
N ASN A 9 16.12 4.73 -22.75
CA ASN A 9 15.42 3.46 -22.67
C ASN A 9 14.96 3.27 -21.21
N ASP A 10 13.68 3.57 -20.98
CA ASP A 10 12.93 3.27 -19.76
C ASP A 10 13.10 1.80 -19.37
N GLY A 11 14.03 1.54 -18.45
CA GLY A 11 14.34 0.23 -17.88
C GLY A 11 13.75 0.04 -16.48
N LEU A 12 12.56 0.59 -16.18
CA LEU A 12 11.81 0.26 -14.96
C LEU A 12 11.15 -1.12 -15.09
N ARG A 13 11.95 -2.20 -15.02
CA ARG A 13 11.43 -3.57 -14.84
C ARG A 13 12.31 -4.37 -13.88
N SER A 14 12.12 -4.16 -12.59
CA SER A 14 12.22 -5.25 -11.62
C SER A 14 11.29 -4.99 -10.43
N ASN A 15 10.16 -5.71 -10.39
CA ASN A 15 9.22 -5.69 -9.28
C ASN A 15 9.84 -6.43 -8.08
N ALA A 16 10.58 -5.71 -7.25
CA ALA A 16 11.25 -6.26 -6.08
C ALA A 16 10.31 -6.40 -4.85
N PHE A 17 9.09 -6.94 -4.99
CA PHE A 17 8.26 -7.38 -3.86
C PHE A 17 7.30 -8.48 -4.32
N GLY A 18 7.84 -9.69 -4.45
CA GLY A 18 7.10 -10.90 -4.79
C GLY A 18 6.27 -11.40 -3.60
N THR A 19 4.98 -11.09 -3.59
CA THR A 19 3.99 -12.02 -3.08
C THR A 19 3.49 -12.81 -4.29
N LYS A 20 3.98 -14.05 -4.45
CA LYS A 20 3.40 -15.03 -5.37
C LYS A 20 2.04 -15.44 -4.81
N TYR A 21 1.02 -14.61 -4.99
CA TYR A 21 -0.35 -15.09 -4.88
C TYR A 21 -0.56 -16.06 -6.05
N GLU A 22 -1.21 -17.20 -5.81
CA GLU A 22 -1.78 -17.96 -6.91
C GLU A 22 -2.82 -17.06 -7.59
N GLU A 23 -2.82 -17.01 -8.91
CA GLU A 23 -3.68 -16.10 -9.69
C GLU A 23 -4.78 -16.92 -10.37
N ILE A 24 -6.01 -16.40 -10.35
CA ILE A 24 -7.10 -16.93 -11.19
C ILE A 24 -7.47 -15.84 -12.20
N PRO A 25 -7.39 -16.12 -13.52
CA PRO A 25 -7.98 -15.27 -14.54
C PRO A 25 -9.48 -15.10 -14.29
N VAL A 26 -10.00 -13.88 -14.42
CA VAL A 26 -11.43 -13.62 -14.17
C VAL A 26 -12.36 -14.52 -15.03
N SER A 27 -11.96 -14.88 -16.25
CA SER A 27 -12.70 -15.80 -17.13
C SER A 27 -12.90 -17.22 -16.56
N MET A 28 -12.12 -17.60 -15.56
CA MET A 28 -12.20 -18.90 -14.88
C MET A 28 -13.02 -18.86 -13.59
N LEU A 29 -13.67 -17.74 -13.26
CA LEU A 29 -14.46 -17.57 -12.04
C LEU A 29 -15.85 -18.20 -12.14
N THR A 30 -15.92 -19.53 -12.06
CA THR A 30 -17.18 -20.29 -12.15
C THR A 30 -17.82 -20.60 -10.78
N ASP A 31 -17.85 -19.65 -9.84
CA ASP A 31 -18.24 -19.77 -8.40
C ASP A 31 -17.12 -20.02 -7.36
N ILE A 32 -15.86 -20.05 -7.77
CA ILE A 32 -14.70 -20.41 -6.91
C ILE A 32 -14.21 -19.21 -6.08
N ILE A 33 -15.10 -18.55 -5.32
CA ILE A 33 -14.63 -17.77 -4.16
C ILE A 33 -14.93 -18.58 -2.92
N THR A 34 -14.04 -19.53 -2.63
CA THR A 34 -14.02 -20.22 -1.34
C THR A 34 -13.03 -19.53 -0.41
N ASP A 35 -13.39 -19.43 0.87
CA ASP A 35 -12.62 -18.79 1.96
C ASP A 35 -11.21 -19.39 2.18
N GLN A 36 -10.86 -20.47 1.46
CA GLN A 36 -9.59 -21.18 1.56
C GLN A 36 -8.80 -21.07 0.26
N HIS A 37 -7.55 -20.65 0.42
CA HIS A 37 -6.57 -20.29 -0.62
C HIS A 37 -6.83 -18.93 -1.23
N VAL A 38 -5.93 -18.00 -0.92
CA VAL A 38 -5.98 -16.62 -1.40
C VAL A 38 -5.51 -16.63 -2.82
N GLN A 39 -6.45 -16.62 -3.73
CA GLN A 39 -6.16 -16.46 -5.13
C GLN A 39 -6.50 -15.04 -5.57
N PHE A 40 -5.55 -14.37 -6.21
CA PHE A 40 -5.72 -13.03 -6.75
C PHE A 40 -6.57 -13.13 -8.03
N MET A 41 -7.72 -12.47 -8.04
CA MET A 41 -8.57 -12.38 -9.23
C MET A 41 -7.96 -11.35 -10.19
N ASN A 42 -7.29 -11.85 -11.23
CA ASN A 42 -6.60 -11.01 -12.21
C ASN A 42 -7.57 -10.59 -13.32
N ALA A 43 -7.84 -9.29 -13.37
CA ALA A 43 -8.75 -8.65 -14.30
C ALA A 43 -8.03 -7.93 -15.46
N GLU A 44 -6.72 -8.17 -15.64
CA GLU A 44 -5.90 -7.55 -16.69
C GLU A 44 -6.45 -7.77 -18.11
N GLU A 45 -7.09 -8.91 -18.36
CA GLU A 45 -7.70 -9.27 -19.65
C GLU A 45 -9.24 -9.45 -19.55
N ALA A 46 -9.86 -9.01 -18.45
CA ALA A 46 -11.29 -9.21 -18.22
C ALA A 46 -12.16 -8.32 -19.13
N THR A 47 -13.18 -8.93 -19.73
CA THR A 47 -14.24 -8.21 -20.44
C THR A 47 -15.15 -7.44 -19.47
N LEU A 48 -15.93 -6.49 -20.00
CA LEU A 48 -16.89 -5.74 -19.18
C LEU A 48 -18.02 -6.60 -18.60
N GLU A 49 -18.39 -7.68 -19.28
CA GLU A 49 -19.42 -8.63 -18.82
C GLU A 49 -18.87 -9.47 -17.68
N GLU A 50 -17.66 -10.00 -17.84
CA GLU A 50 -16.93 -10.68 -16.77
C GLU A 50 -16.73 -9.79 -15.53
N LEU A 51 -16.42 -8.49 -15.71
CA LEU A 51 -16.34 -7.54 -14.60
C LEU A 51 -17.70 -7.32 -13.91
N ALA A 52 -18.80 -7.34 -14.65
CA ALA A 52 -20.14 -7.27 -14.08
C ALA A 52 -20.45 -8.53 -13.26
N ASP A 53 -20.12 -9.70 -13.79
CA ASP A 53 -20.26 -10.99 -13.10
C ASP A 53 -19.43 -11.02 -11.81
N VAL A 54 -18.20 -10.49 -11.81
CA VAL A 54 -17.39 -10.36 -10.59
C VAL A 54 -18.07 -9.46 -9.56
N ILE A 55 -18.68 -8.34 -9.98
CA ILE A 55 -19.39 -7.44 -9.07
C ILE A 55 -20.57 -8.17 -8.42
N ASP A 56 -21.36 -8.91 -9.19
CA ASP A 56 -22.48 -9.68 -8.69
C ASP A 56 -22.03 -10.84 -7.78
N LEU A 57 -20.90 -11.48 -8.11
CA LEU A 57 -20.28 -12.50 -7.29
C LEU A 57 -19.82 -11.95 -5.93
N ILE A 58 -19.10 -10.83 -5.91
CA ILE A 58 -18.71 -10.15 -4.65
C ILE A 58 -19.97 -9.80 -3.86
N LYS A 59 -21.02 -9.31 -4.52
CA LYS A 59 -22.29 -8.94 -3.88
C LYS A 59 -23.01 -10.14 -3.27
N ALA A 60 -22.98 -11.31 -3.91
CA ALA A 60 -23.69 -12.50 -3.45
C ALA A 60 -22.96 -13.25 -2.33
N LYS A 61 -21.62 -13.35 -2.40
CA LYS A 61 -20.85 -14.22 -1.49
C LYS A 61 -20.51 -13.52 -0.16
N ASP A 62 -20.38 -14.32 0.90
CA ASP A 62 -19.95 -13.86 2.22
C ASP A 62 -18.43 -14.02 2.34
N LEU A 63 -17.68 -12.96 2.07
CA LEU A 63 -16.22 -13.02 1.88
C LEU A 63 -15.49 -12.58 3.15
N LYS A 64 -14.60 -13.43 3.70
CA LYS A 64 -13.62 -12.96 4.70
C LYS A 64 -12.41 -12.33 4.04
N LYS A 65 -12.15 -12.63 2.77
CA LYS A 65 -11.02 -12.10 2.03
C LYS A 65 -11.40 -11.78 0.59
N LEU A 66 -10.89 -10.66 0.08
CA LEU A 66 -11.03 -10.25 -1.30
C LEU A 66 -9.68 -9.77 -1.85
N ALA A 67 -9.24 -10.36 -2.96
CA ALA A 67 -8.05 -9.95 -3.69
C ALA A 67 -8.39 -9.79 -5.17
N PHE A 68 -8.37 -8.57 -5.69
CA PHE A 68 -8.86 -8.23 -7.02
C PHE A 68 -8.06 -7.09 -7.64
N GLY A 69 -7.76 -7.17 -8.95
CA GLY A 69 -7.09 -6.08 -9.64
C GLY A 69 -6.42 -6.51 -10.93
N CYS A 70 -5.50 -5.70 -11.41
CA CYS A 70 -4.65 -6.01 -12.57
C CYS A 70 -3.22 -6.35 -12.12
N LYS A 71 -2.55 -7.27 -12.81
CA LYS A 71 -1.19 -7.69 -12.44
C LYS A 71 -0.12 -6.70 -12.87
N ASN A 72 0.04 -6.43 -14.17
CA ASN A 72 1.24 -5.75 -14.70
C ASN A 72 1.03 -4.27 -15.04
N GLY A 73 -0.21 -3.80 -15.15
CA GLY A 73 -0.48 -2.42 -15.52
C GLY A 73 -1.73 -1.88 -14.86
N PRO A 74 -1.81 -0.55 -14.66
CA PRO A 74 -3.05 0.05 -14.22
C PRO A 74 -4.12 -0.25 -15.25
N GLY A 75 -5.30 -0.68 -14.78
CA GLY A 75 -6.47 -0.74 -15.65
C GLY A 75 -6.63 0.60 -16.38
N ILE A 76 -6.73 0.57 -17.71
CA ILE A 76 -6.89 1.80 -18.49
C ILE A 76 -8.23 2.40 -18.09
N MET A 77 -8.24 3.63 -17.61
CA MET A 77 -9.46 4.36 -17.29
C MET A 77 -9.58 5.52 -18.28
N LYS A 78 -10.69 5.54 -19.02
CA LYS A 78 -11.04 6.61 -19.95
C LYS A 78 -12.15 7.46 -19.32
N PRO A 79 -11.87 8.69 -18.87
CA PRO A 79 -12.87 9.54 -18.19
C PRO A 79 -14.12 9.81 -19.04
N GLY A 80 -14.00 9.83 -20.37
CA GLY A 80 -15.13 10.00 -21.29
C GLY A 80 -16.07 8.79 -21.38
N VAL A 81 -15.62 7.63 -20.90
CA VAL A 81 -16.35 6.36 -20.96
C VAL A 81 -16.88 6.03 -19.57
N ASN A 82 -18.08 6.52 -19.29
CA ASN A 82 -18.71 6.39 -17.98
C ASN A 82 -19.90 5.41 -17.95
N THR A 83 -20.16 4.66 -19.01
CA THR A 83 -21.17 3.59 -19.01
C THR A 83 -20.68 2.36 -19.76
N LEU A 84 -21.23 1.19 -19.41
CA LEU A 84 -21.00 -0.05 -20.15
C LEU A 84 -21.40 0.09 -21.63
N ALA A 85 -22.50 0.79 -21.92
CA ALA A 85 -22.95 1.03 -23.28
C ALA A 85 -21.93 1.85 -24.09
N LYS A 86 -21.39 2.93 -23.52
CA LYS A 86 -20.34 3.73 -24.18
C LYS A 86 -19.07 2.92 -24.41
N ALA A 87 -18.67 2.11 -23.42
CA ALA A 87 -17.47 1.30 -23.52
C ALA A 87 -17.55 0.24 -24.62
N ARG A 88 -18.73 -0.37 -24.83
CA ARG A 88 -18.97 -1.34 -25.92
C ARG A 88 -18.78 -0.74 -27.32
N LEU A 89 -18.93 0.57 -27.47
CA LEU A 89 -18.73 1.28 -28.73
C LEU A 89 -17.24 1.53 -29.04
N GLU A 90 -16.34 1.42 -28.06
CA GLU A 90 -14.92 1.75 -28.21
C GLU A 90 -13.99 0.56 -28.53
N GLN A 91 -14.54 -0.62 -28.88
CA GLN A 91 -13.86 -1.91 -29.14
C GLN A 91 -12.32 -2.00 -28.99
N LYS A 92 -11.89 -2.98 -28.17
CA LYS A 92 -10.54 -3.51 -27.91
C LYS A 92 -9.68 -2.71 -26.93
N GLU A 93 -10.00 -2.83 -25.64
CA GLU A 93 -9.08 -3.04 -24.52
C GLU A 93 -9.88 -3.08 -23.21
N VAL A 94 -9.34 -3.66 -22.14
CA VAL A 94 -9.97 -3.67 -20.82
C VAL A 94 -9.95 -2.25 -20.25
N VAL A 95 -11.02 -1.51 -20.51
CA VAL A 95 -11.23 -0.15 -20.00
C VAL A 95 -12.08 -0.23 -18.73
N TYR A 96 -11.51 0.17 -17.59
CA TYR A 96 -12.29 0.43 -16.40
C TYR A 96 -13.02 1.77 -16.57
N THR A 97 -14.33 1.69 -16.78
CA THR A 97 -15.20 2.87 -16.80
C THR A 97 -15.39 3.42 -15.39
N GLU A 98 -15.73 4.71 -15.29
CA GLU A 98 -16.14 5.31 -14.01
C GLU A 98 -17.24 4.50 -13.32
N PHE A 99 -18.24 4.06 -14.11
CA PHE A 99 -19.35 3.27 -13.60
C PHE A 99 -18.91 1.92 -13.02
N VAL A 100 -18.01 1.19 -13.70
CA VAL A 100 -17.52 -0.11 -13.20
C VAL A 100 -16.76 0.08 -11.89
N LEU A 101 -15.86 1.06 -11.81
CA LEU A 101 -15.08 1.30 -10.59
C LEU A 101 -15.96 1.80 -9.43
N GLU A 102 -16.93 2.67 -9.72
CA GLU A 102 -17.92 3.11 -8.73
C GLU A 102 -18.70 1.92 -8.16
N LYS A 103 -19.27 1.07 -9.03
CA LYS A 103 -20.06 -0.09 -8.62
C LYS A 103 -19.22 -1.10 -7.85
N LEU A 104 -18.01 -1.38 -8.33
CA LEU A 104 -17.06 -2.27 -7.66
C LEU A 104 -16.75 -1.77 -6.25
N CYS A 105 -16.29 -0.52 -6.10
CA CYS A 105 -15.96 0.06 -4.80
C CYS A 105 -17.18 0.12 -3.87
N PHE A 106 -18.37 0.44 -4.40
CA PHE A 106 -19.60 0.46 -3.63
C PHE A 106 -19.96 -0.93 -3.08
N VAL A 107 -19.90 -1.98 -3.91
CA VAL A 107 -20.20 -3.36 -3.48
C VAL A 107 -19.16 -3.85 -2.48
N ILE A 108 -17.87 -3.56 -2.70
CA ILE A 108 -16.81 -3.84 -1.72
C ILE A 108 -17.10 -3.15 -0.39
N GLY A 109 -17.50 -1.88 -0.40
CA GLY A 109 -17.86 -1.14 0.81
C GLY A 109 -19.07 -1.72 1.56
N LEU A 110 -19.97 -2.44 0.88
CA LEU A 110 -21.03 -3.21 1.54
C LEU A 110 -20.51 -4.46 2.25
N LYS A 111 -19.35 -5.01 1.84
CA LYS A 111 -18.69 -6.18 2.44
C LYS A 111 -17.74 -5.80 3.57
N VAL A 112 -17.03 -4.68 3.43
CA VAL A 112 -16.14 -4.11 4.46
C VAL A 112 -16.83 -3.98 5.83
N ARG A 113 -18.12 -3.61 5.85
CA ARG A 113 -18.91 -3.46 7.09
C ARG A 113 -19.45 -4.76 7.69
N ARG A 114 -19.26 -5.92 7.06
CA ARG A 114 -19.92 -7.19 7.46
C ARG A 114 -18.96 -8.18 8.11
N ASN A 115 -18.05 -8.77 7.35
CA ASN A 115 -17.16 -9.83 7.84
C ASN A 115 -15.80 -9.86 7.09
N LEU A 116 -15.58 -8.94 6.15
CA LEU A 116 -14.34 -8.87 5.38
C LEU A 116 -13.18 -8.55 6.32
N LYS A 117 -12.20 -9.46 6.39
CA LYS A 117 -10.99 -9.36 7.22
C LYS A 117 -9.79 -8.86 6.45
N GLU A 118 -9.71 -9.17 5.16
CA GLU A 118 -8.61 -8.73 4.32
C GLU A 118 -9.10 -8.27 2.94
N LEU A 119 -8.63 -7.09 2.51
CA LEU A 119 -8.95 -6.48 1.22
C LEU A 119 -7.65 -6.12 0.50
N PHE A 120 -7.46 -6.67 -0.69
CA PHE A 120 -6.33 -6.40 -1.58
C PHE A 120 -6.86 -5.93 -2.92
N LEU A 121 -6.66 -4.64 -3.21
CA LEU A 121 -6.91 -4.05 -4.51
C LEU A 121 -5.57 -3.65 -5.13
N GLN A 122 -5.39 -3.97 -6.41
CA GLN A 122 -4.13 -3.71 -7.10
C GLN A 122 -4.37 -3.12 -8.48
N ASN A 123 -3.63 -2.06 -8.84
CA ASN A 123 -3.66 -1.46 -10.18
C ASN A 123 -5.06 -1.00 -10.64
N LEU A 124 -5.94 -0.61 -9.71
CA LEU A 124 -7.26 -0.07 -10.01
C LEU A 124 -7.27 1.43 -9.71
N PRO A 125 -7.57 2.32 -10.66
CA PRO A 125 -7.46 3.77 -10.45
C PRO A 125 -8.63 4.31 -9.62
N ILE A 126 -8.72 3.97 -8.33
CA ILE A 126 -9.93 4.13 -7.52
C ILE A 126 -10.04 5.45 -6.75
N THR A 127 -9.18 6.42 -7.03
CA THR A 127 -9.02 7.68 -6.28
C THR A 127 -10.34 8.35 -5.89
N LEU A 128 -11.27 8.44 -6.85
CA LEU A 128 -12.56 9.11 -6.66
C LEU A 128 -13.56 8.28 -5.85
N TRP A 129 -13.36 6.96 -5.76
CA TRP A 129 -14.30 6.02 -5.13
C TRP A 129 -13.78 5.43 -3.82
N VAL A 130 -12.65 5.93 -3.30
CA VAL A 130 -12.18 5.63 -1.95
C VAL A 130 -13.30 5.83 -0.90
N PRO A 131 -14.12 6.90 -0.93
CA PRO A 131 -15.25 7.04 0.01
C PRO A 131 -16.24 5.87 -0.05
N SER A 132 -16.45 5.30 -1.23
CA SER A 132 -17.39 4.18 -1.45
C SER A 132 -16.95 2.89 -0.77
N LEU A 133 -15.66 2.75 -0.45
CA LEU A 133 -15.14 1.61 0.31
C LEU A 133 -15.55 1.63 1.79
N ARG A 134 -16.00 2.78 2.32
CA ARG A 134 -16.54 2.93 3.69
C ARG A 134 -15.61 2.40 4.79
N MET A 135 -14.32 2.75 4.71
CA MET A 135 -13.28 2.27 5.63
C MET A 135 -13.52 2.65 7.09
N ASN A 136 -14.30 3.69 7.34
CA ASN A 136 -14.77 4.05 8.69
C ASN A 136 -15.68 3.00 9.33
N ARG A 137 -16.30 2.11 8.53
CA ARG A 137 -17.19 1.02 9.00
C ARG A 137 -16.48 -0.34 9.05
N ALA A 138 -15.17 -0.36 8.83
CA ALA A 138 -14.38 -1.58 8.65
C ALA A 138 -14.01 -2.28 9.98
N ILE A 139 -15.00 -2.59 10.83
CA ILE A 139 -14.77 -3.11 12.19
C ILE A 139 -14.14 -4.53 12.23
N TYR A 140 -14.23 -5.28 11.13
CA TYR A 140 -13.62 -6.61 11.00
C TYR A 140 -12.37 -6.63 10.11
N LEU A 141 -12.14 -5.56 9.34
CA LEU A 141 -11.01 -5.49 8.42
C LEU A 141 -9.73 -5.33 9.25
N ARG A 142 -8.72 -6.14 8.94
CA ARG A 142 -7.40 -6.11 9.59
C ARG A 142 -6.31 -5.74 8.60
N LYS A 143 -6.41 -6.21 7.35
CA LYS A 143 -5.43 -5.94 6.30
C LYS A 143 -6.08 -5.23 5.12
N LEU A 144 -5.47 -4.12 4.74
CA LEU A 144 -5.83 -3.32 3.58
C LEU A 144 -4.61 -3.14 2.70
N SER A 145 -4.70 -3.54 1.44
CA SER A 145 -3.71 -3.25 0.42
C SER A 145 -4.39 -2.57 -0.74
N LEU A 146 -3.90 -1.39 -1.13
CA LEU A 146 -4.39 -0.59 -2.24
C LEU A 146 -3.22 -0.24 -3.16
N ARG A 147 -2.42 -1.24 -3.56
CA ARG A 147 -1.18 -1.01 -4.31
C ARG A 147 -1.50 -0.46 -5.70
N TYR A 148 -0.76 0.55 -6.14
CA TYR A 148 -0.89 1.13 -7.48
C TYR A 148 -2.32 1.56 -7.83
N CYS A 149 -3.09 1.98 -6.84
CA CYS A 149 -4.50 2.34 -6.96
C CYS A 149 -4.72 3.83 -7.28
N ARG A 150 -3.64 4.55 -7.65
CA ARG A 150 -3.60 5.98 -7.98
C ARG A 150 -4.17 6.91 -6.90
N LEU A 151 -4.11 6.52 -5.63
CA LEU A 151 -4.81 7.27 -4.56
C LEU A 151 -4.46 8.76 -4.55
N SER A 152 -3.22 9.16 -4.84
CA SER A 152 -2.72 10.53 -4.67
C SER A 152 -2.96 11.07 -3.24
N ASP A 153 -2.65 12.34 -3.02
CA ASP A 153 -2.94 12.99 -1.74
C ASP A 153 -4.45 13.08 -1.46
N TYR A 154 -5.27 13.19 -2.51
CA TYR A 154 -6.73 13.27 -2.39
C TYR A 154 -7.33 11.97 -1.83
N GLY A 155 -6.94 10.83 -2.40
CA GLY A 155 -7.37 9.51 -1.93
C GLY A 155 -6.83 9.23 -0.52
N CYS A 156 -5.61 9.65 -0.19
CA CYS A 156 -5.08 9.59 1.17
C CYS A 156 -5.95 10.38 2.16
N LYS A 157 -6.29 11.63 1.85
CA LYS A 157 -7.19 12.44 2.67
C LYS A 157 -8.52 11.73 2.90
N SER A 158 -9.11 11.19 1.84
CA SER A 158 -10.37 10.47 1.93
C SER A 158 -10.27 9.19 2.75
N LEU A 159 -9.16 8.47 2.65
CA LEU A 159 -8.95 7.20 3.35
C LEU A 159 -8.71 7.41 4.84
N PHE A 160 -7.77 8.30 5.19
CA PHE A 160 -7.28 8.47 6.56
C PHE A 160 -8.10 9.46 7.39
N GLY A 161 -8.97 10.27 6.77
CA GLY A 161 -9.81 11.21 7.50
C GLY A 161 -10.71 10.56 8.57
N ASN A 162 -11.09 9.28 8.41
CA ASN A 162 -11.84 8.49 9.39
C ASN A 162 -11.56 6.99 9.25
N ILE A 163 -10.29 6.59 9.13
CA ILE A 163 -9.96 5.17 8.98
C ILE A 163 -10.25 4.38 10.27
N SER A 164 -10.84 3.18 10.14
CA SER A 164 -11.16 2.35 11.30
C SER A 164 -9.89 1.89 12.04
N PRO A 165 -9.83 1.97 13.39
CA PRO A 165 -8.69 1.49 14.19
C PRO A 165 -8.57 -0.05 14.19
N SER A 166 -9.52 -0.74 13.57
CA SER A 166 -9.47 -2.17 13.31
C SER A 166 -8.44 -2.54 12.23
N ILE A 167 -8.13 -1.63 11.31
CA ILE A 167 -7.20 -1.88 10.21
C ILE A 167 -5.77 -1.70 10.73
N THR A 168 -5.08 -2.82 10.95
CA THR A 168 -3.75 -2.82 11.55
C THR A 168 -2.62 -2.91 10.53
N HIS A 169 -2.91 -3.38 9.31
CA HIS A 169 -1.92 -3.51 8.23
C HIS A 169 -2.40 -2.77 6.99
N ILE A 170 -1.62 -1.79 6.55
CA ILE A 170 -1.92 -0.96 5.40
C ILE A 170 -0.74 -0.98 4.43
N ASP A 171 -0.99 -1.33 3.16
CA ASP A 171 -0.03 -1.23 2.06
C ASP A 171 -0.58 -0.30 0.97
N LEU A 172 0.08 0.85 0.80
CA LEU A 172 -0.22 1.88 -0.19
C LEU A 172 0.92 2.06 -1.19
N THR A 173 1.68 0.99 -1.47
CA THR A 173 2.77 1.04 -2.44
C THR A 173 2.33 1.68 -3.76
N GLY A 174 3.09 2.65 -4.29
CA GLY A 174 2.93 3.11 -5.66
C GLY A 174 1.69 3.94 -5.97
N ASN A 175 1.23 4.78 -5.05
CA ASN A 175 -0.01 5.54 -5.18
C ASN A 175 0.15 7.02 -5.55
N GLY A 176 1.38 7.50 -5.76
CA GLY A 176 1.63 8.92 -6.03
C GLY A 176 1.38 9.81 -4.81
N ILE A 177 1.58 9.29 -3.61
CA ILE A 177 1.41 10.01 -2.35
C ILE A 177 2.62 10.93 -2.13
N THR A 178 2.38 12.21 -1.87
CA THR A 178 3.42 13.21 -1.58
C THR A 178 3.52 13.47 -0.07
N SER A 179 4.30 14.48 0.34
CA SER A 179 4.33 14.96 1.72
C SER A 179 2.94 15.36 2.23
N LYS A 180 2.07 15.94 1.38
CA LYS A 180 0.70 16.34 1.75
C LYS A 180 -0.18 15.15 2.09
N GLY A 181 -0.13 14.09 1.27
CA GLY A 181 -0.87 12.86 1.54
C GLY A 181 -0.35 12.17 2.80
N THR A 182 0.95 12.24 3.04
CA THR A 182 1.62 11.70 4.23
C THR A 182 1.13 12.39 5.51
N LEU A 183 0.89 13.71 5.48
CA LEU A 183 0.33 14.44 6.62
C LEU A 183 -1.00 13.84 7.12
N PHE A 184 -1.93 13.49 6.21
CA PHE A 184 -3.20 12.85 6.60
C PHE A 184 -3.01 11.48 7.26
N ILE A 185 -1.98 10.73 6.84
CA ILE A 185 -1.62 9.45 7.45
C ILE A 185 -1.11 9.67 8.87
N CYS A 186 -0.21 10.64 9.04
CA CYS A 186 0.35 11.02 10.34
C CYS A 186 -0.71 11.51 11.32
N ASP A 187 -1.66 12.32 10.86
CA ASP A 187 -2.80 12.78 11.68
C ASP A 187 -3.64 11.60 12.17
N ALA A 188 -3.92 10.62 11.30
CA ALA A 188 -4.64 9.42 11.69
C ALA A 188 -3.87 8.56 12.70
N ILE A 189 -2.54 8.43 12.56
CA ILE A 189 -1.69 7.75 13.56
C ILE A 189 -1.80 8.45 14.92
N LYS A 190 -1.64 9.78 14.96
CA LYS A 190 -1.73 10.56 16.21
C LYS A 190 -3.11 10.42 16.88
N VAL A 191 -4.19 10.49 16.09
CA VAL A 191 -5.56 10.31 16.59
C VAL A 191 -5.76 8.90 17.16
N GLN A 192 -5.32 7.86 16.45
CA GLN A 192 -5.46 6.49 16.92
C GLN A 192 -4.60 6.23 18.17
N ASN A 193 -3.39 6.75 18.22
CA ASN A 193 -2.54 6.69 19.41
C ASN A 193 -3.27 7.25 20.63
N ALA A 194 -3.87 8.44 20.50
CA ALA A 194 -4.67 9.04 21.55
C ALA A 194 -5.83 8.12 22.00
N TYR A 195 -6.52 7.45 21.07
CA TYR A 195 -7.59 6.50 21.43
C TYR A 195 -7.08 5.25 22.14
N THR A 196 -5.90 4.72 21.77
CA THR A 196 -5.33 3.53 22.43
C THR A 196 -4.97 3.78 23.90
N LEU A 197 -4.75 5.04 24.30
CA LEU A 197 -4.57 5.42 25.71
C LEU A 197 -5.86 5.23 26.54
N PHE A 198 -7.03 5.28 25.91
CA PHE A 198 -8.33 5.12 26.56
C PHE A 198 -8.94 3.72 26.39
N ASP A 199 -8.61 3.02 25.31
CA ASP A 199 -9.02 1.62 25.07
C ASP A 199 -7.86 0.79 24.53
N THR A 200 -7.28 -0.02 25.40
CA THR A 200 -6.14 -0.90 25.09
C THR A 200 -6.50 -2.09 24.19
N ASN A 201 -7.79 -2.31 23.92
CA ASN A 201 -8.23 -3.32 22.95
C ASN A 201 -8.10 -2.83 21.51
N LEU A 202 -8.03 -1.51 21.30
CA LEU A 202 -7.75 -0.93 19.99
C LEU A 202 -6.31 -1.27 19.60
N LYS A 203 -6.15 -1.85 18.40
CA LYS A 203 -4.82 -2.25 17.90
C LYS A 203 -4.13 -1.16 17.10
N ALA A 204 -4.90 -0.19 16.58
CA ALA A 204 -4.42 0.89 15.72
C ALA A 204 -3.59 0.39 14.52
N ILE A 205 -3.04 1.30 13.73
CA ILE A 205 -2.11 0.95 12.66
C ILE A 205 -0.84 0.36 13.28
N GLN A 206 -0.43 -0.83 12.83
CA GLN A 206 0.79 -1.52 13.27
C GLN A 206 1.80 -1.66 12.14
N TYR A 207 1.33 -1.86 10.91
CA TYR A 207 2.13 -1.98 9.70
C TYR A 207 1.66 -0.98 8.65
N LEU A 208 2.61 -0.21 8.13
CA LEU A 208 2.38 0.78 7.09
C LEU A 208 3.47 0.68 6.00
N CYS A 209 3.07 0.31 4.80
CA CYS A 209 3.94 0.32 3.62
C CYS A 209 3.57 1.46 2.68
N LEU A 210 4.53 2.35 2.43
CA LEU A 210 4.42 3.52 1.57
C LEU A 210 5.45 3.51 0.44
N ASN A 211 6.06 2.35 0.17
CA ASN A 211 7.08 2.19 -0.87
C ASN A 211 6.63 2.79 -2.23
N ASN A 212 7.57 3.28 -3.04
CA ASN A 212 7.31 3.82 -4.38
C ASN A 212 6.32 5.01 -4.40
N ASN A 213 6.33 5.87 -3.38
CA ASN A 213 5.55 7.10 -3.35
C ASN A 213 6.48 8.31 -3.22
N PRO A 214 6.26 9.42 -3.95
CA PRO A 214 7.13 10.61 -3.89
C PRO A 214 6.95 11.44 -2.60
N ILE A 215 7.19 10.83 -1.44
CA ILE A 215 6.97 11.39 -0.09
C ILE A 215 7.95 12.54 0.19
N GLY A 216 9.21 12.37 -0.21
CA GLY A 216 10.27 13.33 0.03
C GLY A 216 10.67 13.47 1.51
N ASN A 217 11.67 14.31 1.74
CA ASN A 217 12.19 14.62 3.07
C ASN A 217 11.16 15.26 4.01
N GLU A 218 10.24 16.06 3.48
CA GLU A 218 9.17 16.71 4.26
C GLU A 218 8.19 15.66 4.81
N GLY A 219 7.72 14.75 3.94
CA GLY A 219 6.84 13.67 4.37
C GLY A 219 7.53 12.70 5.35
N LEU A 220 8.83 12.44 5.19
CA LEU A 220 9.61 11.70 6.19
C LEU A 220 9.60 12.42 7.55
N GLY A 221 9.75 13.74 7.56
CA GLY A 221 9.68 14.55 8.79
C GLY A 221 8.35 14.37 9.52
N TYR A 222 7.23 14.40 8.80
CA TYR A 222 5.91 14.14 9.40
C TYR A 222 5.77 12.73 9.98
N LEU A 223 6.31 11.72 9.29
CA LEU A 223 6.30 10.34 9.81
C LEU A 223 7.11 10.23 11.09
N VAL A 224 8.32 10.79 11.11
CA VAL A 224 9.19 10.79 12.30
C VAL A 224 8.51 11.51 13.47
N ASP A 225 7.90 12.66 13.23
CA ASP A 225 7.14 13.41 14.23
C ASP A 225 5.98 12.61 14.83
N ALA A 226 5.17 11.96 13.99
CA ALA A 226 4.06 11.13 14.45
C ALA A 226 4.51 9.92 15.27
N LEU A 227 5.68 9.37 14.97
CA LEU A 227 6.22 8.18 15.63
C LEU A 227 6.98 8.47 16.92
N PHE A 228 7.29 9.72 17.25
CA PHE A 228 7.99 10.04 18.50
C PHE A 228 7.20 9.62 19.75
N SER A 229 5.88 9.68 19.69
CA SER A 229 4.97 9.36 20.80
C SER A 229 4.02 8.20 20.51
N ASP A 230 4.07 7.61 19.32
CA ASP A 230 3.28 6.43 18.96
C ASP A 230 4.08 5.14 19.20
N PHE A 231 3.51 4.24 19.99
CA PHE A 231 4.11 2.92 20.26
C PHE A 231 3.28 1.75 19.69
N SER A 232 2.27 2.08 18.88
CA SER A 232 1.38 1.11 18.23
C SER A 232 1.95 0.66 16.89
N VAL A 233 2.48 1.59 16.10
CA VAL A 233 3.16 1.32 14.83
C VAL A 233 4.46 0.57 15.10
N LYS A 234 4.56 -0.62 14.51
CA LYS A 234 5.72 -1.52 14.62
C LYS A 234 6.56 -1.56 13.35
N SER A 235 5.97 -1.27 12.20
CA SER A 235 6.66 -1.37 10.92
C SER A 235 6.25 -0.25 9.98
N ILE A 236 7.23 0.55 9.56
CA ILE A 236 7.10 1.51 8.45
C ILE A 236 8.07 1.15 7.34
N GLU A 237 7.57 1.08 6.11
CA GLU A 237 8.38 0.93 4.91
C GLU A 237 8.18 2.13 3.98
N VAL A 238 9.27 2.83 3.64
CA VAL A 238 9.29 4.06 2.83
C VAL A 238 10.40 3.99 1.77
N ARG A 239 10.51 2.87 1.08
CA ARG A 239 11.54 2.62 0.07
C ARG A 239 11.20 3.26 -1.27
N ASN A 240 12.22 3.78 -1.95
CA ASN A 240 12.04 4.47 -3.24
C ASN A 240 10.98 5.59 -3.11
N CYS A 241 11.17 6.45 -2.11
CA CYS A 241 10.22 7.50 -1.75
C CYS A 241 10.79 8.92 -1.91
N ASN A 242 11.81 9.09 -2.74
CA ASN A 242 12.51 10.35 -3.01
C ASN A 242 13.10 11.02 -1.75
N ILE A 243 13.61 10.22 -0.82
CA ILE A 243 14.23 10.69 0.43
C ILE A 243 15.75 10.73 0.26
N ASP A 244 16.39 11.87 0.54
CA ASP A 244 17.87 11.98 0.48
C ASP A 244 18.52 12.32 1.83
N GLU A 245 17.71 12.61 2.85
CA GLU A 245 18.14 12.87 4.23
C GLU A 245 17.39 11.97 5.23
N LEU A 246 18.03 11.63 6.34
CA LEU A 246 17.41 10.80 7.39
C LEU A 246 16.55 11.58 8.39
N LYS A 247 16.58 12.92 8.37
CA LYS A 247 15.93 13.76 9.40
C LYS A 247 16.26 13.27 10.82
N GLU A 248 15.34 13.37 11.75
CA GLU A 248 15.49 12.93 13.14
C GLU A 248 15.31 11.40 13.30
N SER A 249 15.33 10.61 12.22
CA SER A 249 15.09 9.15 12.28
C SER A 249 16.07 8.40 13.20
N LEU A 250 17.31 8.87 13.32
CA LEU A 250 18.27 8.30 14.27
C LEU A 250 17.87 8.54 15.73
N ILE A 251 17.29 9.70 16.03
CA ILE A 251 16.78 10.02 17.36
C ILE A 251 15.53 9.18 17.62
N LEU A 252 14.62 9.09 16.64
CA LEU A 252 13.45 8.22 16.71
C LEU A 252 13.83 6.78 17.07
N ALA A 253 14.84 6.21 16.42
CA ALA A 253 15.27 4.83 16.69
C ALA A 253 15.88 4.64 18.10
N VAL A 254 16.34 5.70 18.75
CA VAL A 254 16.81 5.67 20.14
C VAL A 254 15.63 5.72 21.11
N VAL A 255 14.62 6.55 20.84
CA VAL A 255 13.54 6.83 21.78
C VAL A 255 12.31 5.92 21.60
N ASN A 256 11.98 5.54 20.37
CA ASN A 256 10.88 4.62 20.09
C ASN A 256 11.40 3.18 20.15
N THR A 257 11.27 2.57 21.33
CA THR A 257 11.69 1.19 21.59
C THR A 257 10.71 0.16 21.06
N SER A 258 9.59 0.57 20.49
CA SER A 258 8.52 -0.32 20.04
C SER A 258 8.54 -0.57 18.53
N LEU A 259 9.19 0.30 17.76
CA LEU A 259 9.36 0.19 16.33
C LEU A 259 10.31 -0.96 16.01
N GLU A 260 9.85 -1.93 15.22
CA GLU A 260 10.57 -3.16 14.88
C GLU A 260 11.21 -3.07 13.48
N VAL A 261 10.59 -2.31 12.57
CA VAL A 261 11.04 -2.09 11.20
C VAL A 261 10.87 -0.62 10.81
N PHE A 262 11.93 0.00 10.30
CA PHE A 262 11.87 1.28 9.60
C PHE A 262 12.68 1.19 8.31
N ASP A 263 12.06 0.64 7.26
CA ASP A 263 12.73 0.36 6.00
C ASP A 263 12.77 1.59 5.10
N ILE A 264 13.87 2.33 5.18
CA ILE A 264 14.18 3.50 4.35
C ILE A 264 15.16 3.19 3.21
N ARG A 265 15.48 1.90 2.98
CA ARG A 265 16.42 1.48 1.92
C ARG A 265 15.89 1.86 0.54
N SER A 266 16.75 1.79 -0.49
CA SER A 266 16.38 2.14 -1.87
C SER A 266 15.95 3.60 -2.06
N ASN A 267 16.42 4.50 -1.20
CA ASN A 267 16.27 5.95 -1.33
C ASN A 267 17.61 6.61 -1.69
N PRO A 268 17.62 7.79 -2.34
CA PRO A 268 18.83 8.54 -2.73
C PRO A 268 19.61 9.17 -1.55
N ILE A 269 19.60 8.56 -0.36
CA ILE A 269 20.36 9.01 0.82
C ILE A 269 21.86 8.89 0.54
N LYS A 270 22.60 10.00 0.68
CA LYS A 270 24.05 10.05 0.42
C LYS A 270 24.85 9.22 1.41
N ASN A 271 24.56 9.34 2.71
CA ASN A 271 25.31 8.66 3.76
C ASN A 271 24.70 7.29 4.11
N LYS A 272 25.11 6.24 3.40
CA LYS A 272 24.62 4.88 3.63
C LYS A 272 25.01 4.30 5.00
N LYS A 273 26.14 4.72 5.57
CA LYS A 273 26.58 4.32 6.92
C LYS A 273 25.56 4.73 7.99
N GLN A 274 24.93 5.90 7.84
CA GLN A 274 23.86 6.32 8.76
C GLN A 274 22.59 5.46 8.62
N VAL A 275 22.28 4.96 7.42
CA VAL A 275 21.16 4.01 7.22
C VAL A 275 21.46 2.69 7.94
N ASN A 276 22.68 2.15 7.82
CA ASN A 276 23.09 0.97 8.59
C ASN A 276 22.98 1.20 10.10
N LYS A 277 23.43 2.36 10.59
CA LYS A 277 23.32 2.73 12.00
C LYS A 277 21.87 2.77 12.47
N LEU A 278 20.96 3.34 11.68
CA LEU A 278 19.52 3.35 11.97
C LEU A 278 18.97 1.92 12.11
N ILE A 279 19.29 1.04 11.16
CA ILE A 279 18.83 -0.36 11.17
C ILE A 279 19.38 -1.08 12.41
N LYS A 280 20.67 -0.93 12.72
CA LYS A 280 21.30 -1.52 13.92
C LYS A 280 20.63 -1.04 15.21
N LEU A 281 20.28 0.24 15.33
CA LEU A 281 19.59 0.79 16.51
C LEU A 281 18.20 0.16 16.69
N ILE A 282 17.41 0.06 15.62
CA ILE A 282 16.08 -0.56 15.67
C ILE A 282 16.17 -2.05 16.04
N GLN A 283 17.07 -2.80 15.41
CA GLN A 283 17.28 -4.22 15.69
C GLN A 283 17.82 -4.49 17.10
N LYS A 284 18.56 -3.56 17.69
CA LYS A 284 19.01 -3.65 19.08
C LYS A 284 17.83 -3.61 20.06
N ASN A 285 16.86 -2.74 19.81
CA ASN A 285 15.67 -2.61 20.65
C ASN A 285 14.67 -3.74 20.39
N ASN A 286 14.55 -4.19 19.14
CA ASN A 286 13.62 -5.24 18.70
C ASN A 286 14.37 -6.31 17.88
N PRO A 287 15.01 -7.28 18.55
CA PRO A 287 15.84 -8.27 17.85
C PRO A 287 14.97 -9.15 16.93
N PRO A 288 15.50 -9.59 15.76
CA PRO A 288 14.72 -10.35 14.78
C PRO A 288 14.04 -11.60 15.32
N ARG A 289 14.55 -12.22 16.38
CA ARG A 289 13.92 -13.39 17.03
C ARG A 289 12.65 -13.06 17.82
N ALA A 290 12.51 -11.82 18.29
CA ALA A 290 11.40 -11.36 19.12
C ALA A 290 10.43 -10.43 18.39
N ALA A 291 10.88 -9.78 17.31
CA ALA A 291 10.05 -8.88 16.51
C ALA A 291 8.87 -9.60 15.84
N THR A 292 7.70 -8.96 15.82
CA THR A 292 6.50 -9.44 15.11
C THR A 292 6.66 -9.27 13.60
N PHE A 293 7.22 -8.14 13.17
CA PHE A 293 7.51 -7.78 11.79
C PHE A 293 8.97 -8.04 11.47
N LYS A 294 9.24 -8.43 10.22
CA LYS A 294 10.60 -8.76 9.75
C LYS A 294 11.03 -7.80 8.65
N TRP A 295 12.30 -7.45 8.66
CA TRP A 295 12.94 -6.73 7.58
C TRP A 295 12.96 -7.58 6.31
N SER A 296 12.68 -6.97 5.15
CA SER A 296 12.74 -7.69 3.87
C SER A 296 14.19 -8.05 3.52
N SER A 297 14.41 -9.30 3.10
CA SER A 297 15.74 -9.89 2.82
C SER A 297 16.37 -9.43 1.49
N GLY A 298 15.62 -8.77 0.61
CA GLY A 298 16.01 -8.49 -0.77
C GLY A 298 16.96 -7.31 -1.02
N VAL A 299 17.46 -6.63 0.03
CA VAL A 299 18.49 -5.58 -0.12
C VAL A 299 19.55 -5.83 0.93
N GLN A 300 20.76 -6.16 0.47
CA GLN A 300 21.93 -6.26 1.35
C GLN A 300 22.01 -4.99 2.22
N LEU A 301 22.20 -5.20 3.53
CA LEU A 301 22.71 -4.14 4.38
C LEU A 301 24.01 -3.67 3.73
N PHE A 302 24.23 -2.36 3.60
CA PHE A 302 25.47 -1.88 3.00
C PHE A 302 26.63 -2.51 3.78
N GLU A 303 27.53 -3.23 3.10
CA GLU A 303 28.69 -3.77 3.78
C GLU A 303 29.45 -2.58 4.40
N ASP A 304 29.78 -2.69 5.68
CA ASP A 304 30.61 -1.71 6.34
C ASP A 304 32.01 -1.84 5.70
N GLU A 305 32.30 -1.05 4.66
CA GLU A 305 33.61 -1.04 3.97
C GLU A 305 34.80 -0.73 4.92
N ASP A 306 34.52 -0.33 6.17
CA ASP A 306 35.50 -0.01 7.20
C ASP A 306 35.90 -1.22 8.09
N GLU A 307 35.30 -2.41 7.93
CA GLU A 307 35.74 -3.64 8.64
C GLU A 307 36.77 -4.47 7.85
N LYS A 308 37.43 -3.88 6.85
CA LYS A 308 38.72 -4.41 6.39
C LYS A 308 39.78 -3.96 7.38
N GLU A 309 40.01 -4.77 8.42
CA GLU A 309 41.18 -4.65 9.28
C GLU A 309 42.43 -4.43 8.39
N PRO A 310 43.21 -3.36 8.63
CA PRO A 310 44.51 -3.25 8.00
C PRO A 310 45.37 -4.41 8.51
N LYS A 311 45.80 -5.28 7.58
CA LYS A 311 46.81 -6.31 7.84
C LYS A 311 48.15 -5.68 8.20
#